data_AF-A0A7C3WKU1-F1
#
_entry.id   AF-A0A7C3WKU1-F1
#
_cell.length_a   1.000
_cell.length_b   1.000
_cell.length_c   1.000
_cell.angle_alpha   90.00
_cell.angle_beta   90.00
_cell.angle_gamma   90.00
#
_symmetry.space_group_name_H-M   'P 1'
#
loop_
_entity.id
_entity.type
_entity.pdbx_description
1 polymer ?
#
loop_
_entity_poly.entity_id
_entity_poly.type
_entity_poly.pdbx_seq_one_letter_code
_entity_poly.pdbx_strand_id
1 'polypeptide(L)'
;MGFSRPLMWNVPPAAEVILYLLIPVVLVLIVGGMVWRIRKWAIGQSEPGVGRFGSYVVQLFRQGRLAEWIRTALFQGRLSRDRFALLMHLCIFWGMVVLFLGTAAATIDQDVAHLIFGAQILRGGLYQLFELVLDLFGVVLLVGVAMAGYRR
;
A
#
# COMPACT_ATOMS: atom_id res chain seq x y z
N MET A 1 -17.73 -23.70 14.14
CA MET A 1 -18.06 -22.26 14.12
C MET A 1 -17.04 -21.59 13.22
N GLY A 2 -17.45 -21.01 12.09
CA GLY A 2 -16.52 -20.36 11.17
C GLY A 2 -16.08 -19.02 11.76
N PHE A 3 -14.77 -18.81 11.95
CA PHE A 3 -14.23 -17.54 12.40
C PHE A 3 -14.45 -16.48 11.32
N SER A 4 -15.28 -15.48 11.58
CA SER A 4 -15.52 -14.37 10.67
C SER A 4 -16.13 -13.20 11.43
N ARG A 5 -15.70 -11.98 11.12
CA ARG A 5 -16.20 -10.76 11.76
C ARG A 5 -17.05 -9.93 10.78
N PRO A 6 -18.22 -9.42 11.19
CA PRO A 6 -18.91 -8.37 10.44
C PRO A 6 -18.07 -7.08 10.47
N LEU A 7 -17.71 -6.55 9.29
CA LEU A 7 -16.91 -5.33 9.19
C LEU A 7 -17.70 -4.08 9.61
N MET A 8 -18.96 -3.95 9.17
CA MET A 8 -19.86 -2.83 9.52
C MET A 8 -20.69 -3.09 10.78
N TRP A 9 -20.11 -3.77 11.77
CA TRP A 9 -20.77 -4.01 13.04
C TRP A 9 -20.93 -2.70 13.82
N ASN A 10 -22.17 -2.35 14.19
CA ASN A 10 -22.50 -1.17 14.98
C ASN A 10 -22.23 0.19 14.30
N VAL A 11 -22.30 0.25 12.96
CA VAL A 11 -22.21 1.50 12.20
C VAL A 11 -23.63 2.05 11.96
N PRO A 12 -23.93 3.32 12.34
CA PRO A 12 -25.21 3.93 12.02
C PRO A 12 -25.43 3.98 10.49
N PRO A 13 -26.64 3.70 9.96
CA PRO A 13 -26.89 3.68 8.52
C PRO A 13 -26.49 4.99 7.81
N ALA A 14 -26.65 6.13 8.48
CA ALA A 14 -26.24 7.42 7.95
C ALA A 14 -24.73 7.51 7.70
N ALA A 15 -23.91 6.94 8.60
CA ALA A 15 -22.45 6.94 8.45
C ALA A 15 -22.00 6.04 7.29
N GLU A 16 -22.65 4.90 7.11
CA GLU A 16 -22.43 4.00 5.97
C GLU A 16 -22.73 4.70 4.64
N VAL A 17 -23.89 5.37 4.53
CA VAL A 17 -24.25 6.15 3.33
C VAL A 17 -23.24 7.27 3.07
N ILE A 18 -22.85 8.03 4.10
CA ILE A 18 -21.85 9.09 3.97
C ILE A 18 -20.52 8.54 3.45
N LEU A 19 -20.05 7.40 3.99
CA LEU A 19 -18.83 6.74 3.54
C LEU A 19 -18.91 6.42 2.05
N TYR A 20 -19.97 5.74 1.61
CA TYR A 20 -20.14 5.35 0.21
C TYR A 20 -20.28 6.55 -0.73
N LEU A 21 -20.88 7.66 -0.28
CA LEU A 21 -20.92 8.92 -1.05
C LEU A 21 -19.57 9.63 -1.12
N LEU A 22 -18.74 9.51 -0.08
CA LEU A 22 -17.43 10.16 -0.01
C LEU A 22 -16.38 9.45 -0.88
N ILE A 23 -16.47 8.13 -1.05
CA ILE A 23 -15.56 7.33 -1.90
C ILE A 23 -15.36 7.95 -3.30
N PRO A 24 -16.42 8.19 -4.11
CA PRO A 24 -16.23 8.77 -5.44
C PRO A 24 -15.67 10.20 -5.39
N VAL A 25 -16.02 10.99 -4.39
CA VAL A 25 -15.48 12.35 -4.21
C VAL A 25 -13.97 12.29 -4.00
N VAL A 26 -13.50 11.43 -3.10
CA VAL A 26 -12.08 11.24 -2.84
C VAL A 26 -11.35 10.71 -4.07
N LEU A 27 -11.94 9.76 -4.81
CA LEU A 27 -11.37 9.24 -6.04
C LEU A 27 -11.21 10.34 -7.11
N VAL A 28 -12.22 11.19 -7.29
CA VAL A 28 -12.13 12.33 -8.23
C VAL A 28 -11.02 13.29 -7.82
N LEU A 29 -10.87 13.61 -6.54
CA LEU A 29 -9.81 14.47 -6.03
C LEU A 29 -8.42 13.87 -6.24
N ILE A 30 -8.25 12.58 -5.97
CA ILE A 30 -6.98 11.86 -6.17
C ILE A 30 -6.61 11.83 -7.65
N VAL A 31 -7.54 11.41 -8.52
CA VAL A 31 -7.31 11.34 -9.98
C VAL A 31 -7.05 12.73 -10.55
N GLY A 32 -7.85 13.73 -10.18
CA GLY A 32 -7.67 15.11 -10.60
C GLY A 32 -6.31 15.68 -10.15
N GLY A 33 -5.92 15.44 -8.89
CA GLY A 33 -4.62 15.83 -8.36
C GLY A 33 -3.45 15.14 -9.05
N MET A 34 -3.61 13.86 -9.40
CA MET A 34 -2.60 13.10 -10.14
C MET A 34 -2.45 13.63 -11.57
N VAL A 35 -3.55 13.85 -12.29
CA VAL A 35 -3.54 14.46 -13.64
C VAL A 35 -2.88 15.84 -13.60
N TRP A 36 -3.23 16.67 -12.61
CA TRP A 36 -2.62 17.98 -12.43
C TRP A 36 -1.10 17.90 -12.21
N ARG A 37 -0.65 16.97 -11.37
CA ARG A 37 0.78 16.76 -11.10
C ARG A 37 1.52 16.26 -12.34
N ILE A 38 0.95 15.31 -13.07
CA ILE A 38 1.52 14.79 -14.32
C ILE A 38 1.63 15.91 -15.37
N ARG A 39 0.59 16.73 -15.52
CA ARG A 39 0.61 17.89 -16.42
C ARG A 39 1.72 18.87 -16.05
N LYS A 40 1.92 19.15 -14.76
CA LYS A 40 3.02 20.01 -14.30
C LYS A 40 4.40 19.42 -14.63
N TRP A 41 4.59 18.12 -14.45
CA TRP A 41 5.84 17.45 -14.84
C TRP A 41 6.06 17.46 -16.36
N ALA A 42 5.00 17.36 -17.15
CA ALA A 42 5.08 17.41 -18.61
C ALA A 42 5.46 18.79 -19.16
N ILE A 43 5.38 19.86 -18.37
CA ILE A 43 5.86 21.20 -18.74
C ILE A 43 7.38 21.32 -18.58
N GLY A 44 8.00 20.47 -17.76
CA GLY A 44 9.44 20.45 -17.55
C GLY A 44 10.21 20.04 -18.82
N GLN A 45 11.45 20.53 -18.94
CA GLN A 45 12.33 20.11 -20.04
C GLN A 45 12.78 18.65 -19.85
N SER A 46 12.89 17.92 -20.95
CA SER A 46 13.48 16.59 -20.96
C SER A 46 14.92 16.65 -20.43
N GLU A 47 15.23 15.83 -19.43
CA GLU A 47 16.58 15.76 -18.89
C GLU A 47 17.54 15.24 -20.00
N PRO A 48 18.66 15.93 -20.28
CA PRO A 48 19.55 15.52 -21.37
C PRO A 48 20.12 14.11 -21.12
N GLY A 49 19.88 13.19 -22.05
CA GLY A 49 20.42 11.83 -22.00
C GLY A 49 19.48 10.73 -21.46
N VAL A 50 18.29 11.08 -20.97
CA VAL A 50 17.23 10.09 -20.71
C VAL A 50 16.38 9.90 -21.97
N GLY A 51 16.51 8.73 -22.59
CA GLY A 51 15.70 8.38 -23.76
C GLY A 51 14.20 8.36 -23.45
N ARG A 52 13.38 8.34 -24.50
CA ARG A 52 11.90 8.23 -24.43
C ARG A 52 11.48 7.13 -23.44
N PHE A 53 10.38 7.30 -22.72
CA PHE A 53 9.89 6.38 -21.67
C PHE A 53 9.98 4.88 -22.06
N GLY A 54 9.71 4.54 -23.33
CA GLY A 54 9.85 3.17 -23.84
C GLY A 54 11.28 2.59 -23.79
N SER A 55 12.31 3.42 -24.00
CA SER A 55 13.72 2.99 -23.87
C SER A 55 14.11 2.68 -22.42
N TYR A 56 13.47 3.33 -21.44
CA TYR A 56 13.62 3.04 -20.02
C TYR A 56 13.02 1.69 -19.65
N VAL A 57 11.82 1.38 -20.16
CA VAL A 57 11.16 0.09 -19.94
C VAL A 57 12.00 -1.05 -20.50
N VAL A 58 12.54 -0.91 -21.72
CA VAL A 58 13.44 -1.91 -22.33
C VAL A 58 14.74 -2.06 -21.53
N GLN A 59 15.30 -0.98 -20.98
CA GLN A 59 16.48 -1.04 -20.12
C GLN A 59 16.20 -1.66 -18.74
N LEU A 60 14.96 -1.60 -18.24
CA LEU A 60 14.55 -2.21 -16.97
C LEU A 60 14.52 -3.74 -17.06
N PHE A 61 14.13 -4.29 -18.22
CA PHE A 61 14.14 -5.73 -18.51
C PHE A 61 15.53 -6.28 -18.85
N ARG A 62 16.56 -5.43 -18.97
CA ARG A 62 17.94 -5.89 -19.18
C ARG A 62 18.47 -6.50 -17.88
N GLN A 63 18.89 -7.77 -17.96
CA GLN A 63 19.35 -8.59 -16.83
C GLN A 63 20.45 -7.86 -16.03
N GLY A 64 20.24 -7.72 -14.73
CA GLY A 64 21.13 -7.01 -13.80
C GLY A 64 20.49 -5.79 -13.13
N ARG A 65 19.79 -4.93 -13.90
CA ARG A 65 19.16 -3.73 -13.34
C ARG A 65 17.91 -4.04 -12.53
N LEU A 66 17.12 -5.04 -12.93
CA LEU A 66 15.91 -5.43 -12.19
C LEU A 66 16.24 -5.86 -10.74
N ALA A 67 17.32 -6.61 -10.53
CA ALA A 67 17.77 -7.03 -9.20
C ALA A 67 18.21 -5.84 -8.35
N GLU A 68 18.90 -4.86 -8.95
CA GLU A 68 19.34 -3.64 -8.28
C GLU A 68 18.16 -2.72 -7.94
N TRP A 69 17.16 -2.65 -8.82
CA TRP A 69 15.89 -1.98 -8.59
C TRP A 69 15.10 -2.63 -7.46
N ILE A 70 14.94 -3.95 -7.46
CA ILE A 70 14.28 -4.69 -6.38
C ILE A 70 15.01 -4.47 -5.06
N ARG A 71 16.34 -4.59 -5.05
CA ARG A 71 17.16 -4.36 -3.86
C ARG A 71 17.05 -2.92 -3.35
N THR A 72 16.93 -1.95 -4.24
CA THR A 72 16.79 -0.55 -3.83
C THR A 72 15.36 -0.21 -3.40
N ALA A 73 14.35 -0.73 -4.09
CA ALA A 73 12.94 -0.41 -3.87
C ALA A 73 12.33 -1.17 -2.70
N LEU A 74 12.59 -2.48 -2.59
CA LEU A 74 12.00 -3.34 -1.54
C LEU A 74 12.89 -3.50 -0.31
N PHE A 75 14.20 -3.39 -0.49
CA PHE A 75 15.18 -3.60 0.58
C PHE A 75 15.93 -2.34 0.98
N GLN A 76 15.57 -1.18 0.40
CA GLN A 76 16.22 0.11 0.66
C GLN A 76 17.76 0.00 0.63
N GLY A 77 18.31 -0.77 -0.32
CA GLY A 77 19.73 -1.16 -0.33
C GLY A 77 20.73 0.00 -0.26
N ARG A 78 20.33 1.21 -0.65
CA ARG A 78 21.13 2.44 -0.52
C ARG A 78 21.36 2.88 0.94
N LEU A 79 20.48 2.48 1.86
CA LEU A 79 20.62 2.74 3.31
C LEU A 79 21.45 1.66 4.03
N SER A 80 22.00 0.67 3.33
CA SER A 80 22.75 -0.45 3.93
C SER A 80 23.98 -0.03 4.76
N ARG A 81 24.48 1.20 4.57
CA ARG A 81 25.61 1.76 5.32
C ARG A 81 25.26 2.13 6.77
N ASP A 82 23.98 2.44 7.06
CA ASP A 82 23.48 2.71 8.41
C ASP A 82 22.40 1.67 8.76
N ARG A 83 22.79 0.69 9.60
CA ARG A 83 21.92 -0.42 9.99
C ARG A 83 20.67 0.06 10.74
N PHE A 84 20.78 1.13 11.52
CA PHE A 84 19.64 1.68 12.25
C PHE A 84 18.64 2.33 11.27
N ALA A 85 19.13 3.18 10.37
CA ALA A 85 18.29 3.80 9.35
C ALA A 85 17.64 2.77 8.41
N LEU A 86 18.38 1.72 8.04
CA LEU A 86 17.90 0.63 7.20
C LEU A 86 16.76 -0.13 7.88
N LEU A 87 16.96 -0.59 9.13
CA LEU A 87 15.95 -1.34 9.87
C LEU A 87 14.68 -0.50 10.07
N MET A 88 14.86 0.77 10.45
CA MET A 88 13.77 1.73 10.61
C MET A 88 12.93 1.86 9.32
N HIS A 89 13.56 2.07 8.16
CA HIS A 89 12.84 2.17 6.90
C HIS A 89 12.20 0.86 6.48
N LEU A 90 12.86 -0.28 6.68
CA LEU A 90 12.31 -1.60 6.35
C LEU A 90 11.05 -1.89 7.17
N CYS A 91 11.08 -1.64 8.48
CA CYS A 91 9.93 -1.80 9.36
C CYS A 91 8.76 -0.92 8.92
N ILE A 92 9.01 0.36 8.63
CA ILE A 92 7.96 1.28 8.17
C ILE A 92 7.42 0.85 6.80
N PHE A 93 8.31 0.57 5.85
CA PHE A 93 7.92 0.23 4.48
C PHE A 93 7.10 -1.06 4.42
N TRP A 94 7.61 -2.16 4.99
CA TRP A 94 6.90 -3.43 4.95
C TRP A 94 5.66 -3.42 5.86
N GLY A 95 5.71 -2.72 7.00
CA GLY A 95 4.53 -2.47 7.82
C GLY A 95 3.42 -1.77 7.03
N MET A 96 3.74 -0.67 6.35
CA MET A 96 2.78 0.06 5.51
C MET A 96 2.27 -0.77 4.33
N VAL A 97 3.16 -1.50 3.63
CA VAL A 97 2.78 -2.32 2.47
C VAL A 97 1.81 -3.43 2.87
N VAL A 98 2.12 -4.18 3.93
CA VAL A 98 1.27 -5.29 4.36
C VAL A 98 -0.07 -4.80 4.90
N LEU A 99 -0.09 -3.74 5.72
CA LEU A 99 -1.34 -3.16 6.21
C LEU A 99 -2.21 -2.57 5.09
N PHE A 100 -1.59 -1.94 4.09
CA PHE A 100 -2.29 -1.46 2.92
C PHE A 100 -2.91 -2.60 2.11
N LEU A 101 -2.15 -3.66 1.84
CA LEU A 101 -2.66 -4.86 1.14
C LEU A 101 -3.77 -5.54 1.95
N GLY A 102 -3.63 -5.60 3.27
CA GLY A 102 -4.65 -6.11 4.18
C GLY A 102 -5.96 -5.32 4.10
N THR A 103 -5.84 -4.00 4.13
CA THR A 103 -6.98 -3.09 3.98
C THR A 103 -7.64 -3.27 2.62
N ALA A 104 -6.86 -3.30 1.54
CA ALA A 104 -7.40 -3.53 0.20
C ALA A 104 -8.10 -4.88 0.06
N ALA A 105 -7.53 -5.95 0.64
CA ALA A 105 -8.15 -7.27 0.65
C ALA A 105 -9.45 -7.29 1.45
N ALA A 106 -9.49 -6.63 2.62
CA ALA A 106 -10.71 -6.49 3.42
C ALA A 106 -11.80 -5.69 2.70
N THR A 107 -11.43 -4.60 1.99
CA THR A 107 -12.35 -3.83 1.15
C THR A 107 -12.90 -4.68 0.00
N ILE A 108 -12.05 -5.46 -0.68
CA ILE A 108 -12.50 -6.36 -1.75
C ILE A 108 -13.47 -7.42 -1.20
N ASP A 109 -13.16 -8.01 -0.03
CA ASP A 109 -14.04 -8.99 0.59
C ASP A 109 -15.40 -8.39 0.97
N GLN A 110 -15.42 -7.19 1.54
CA GLN A 110 -16.66 -6.53 1.94
C GLN A 110 -17.46 -6.01 0.75
N ASP A 111 -16.85 -5.20 -0.10
CA ASP A 111 -17.56 -4.42 -1.12
C ASP A 111 -17.71 -5.16 -2.45
N VAL A 112 -16.90 -6.20 -2.71
CA VAL A 112 -17.01 -7.03 -3.91
C VAL A 112 -17.58 -8.39 -3.55
N ALA A 113 -16.89 -9.17 -2.71
CA ALA A 113 -17.30 -10.55 -2.45
C ALA A 113 -18.63 -10.61 -1.68
N HIS A 114 -18.76 -9.85 -0.60
CA HIS A 114 -19.94 -9.88 0.25
C HIS A 114 -21.10 -9.08 -0.35
N LEU A 115 -20.86 -7.86 -0.83
CA LEU A 115 -21.91 -6.98 -1.37
C LEU A 115 -22.44 -7.42 -2.75
N ILE A 116 -21.57 -7.92 -3.64
CA ILE A 116 -21.96 -8.28 -5.03
C ILE A 116 -22.24 -9.78 -5.17
N PHE A 117 -21.47 -10.66 -4.53
CA PHE A 117 -21.58 -12.11 -4.68
C PHE A 117 -22.20 -12.84 -3.47
N GLY A 118 -22.48 -12.14 -2.38
CA GLY A 118 -23.02 -12.74 -1.14
C GLY A 118 -22.07 -13.75 -0.47
N ALA A 119 -20.81 -13.78 -0.88
CA ALA A 119 -19.80 -14.73 -0.42
C ALA A 119 -18.72 -14.00 0.37
N GLN A 120 -18.26 -14.59 1.48
CA GLN A 120 -17.18 -14.02 2.27
C GLN A 120 -15.97 -14.95 2.16
N ILE A 121 -14.89 -14.42 1.62
CA ILE A 121 -13.62 -15.08 1.37
C ILE A 121 -12.81 -15.14 2.67
N LEU A 122 -12.87 -14.08 3.48
CA LEU A 122 -12.24 -13.97 4.80
C LEU A 122 -13.04 -14.70 5.89
N ARG A 123 -13.09 -16.03 5.82
CA ARG A 123 -13.71 -16.90 6.85
C ARG A 123 -12.76 -18.04 7.30
N GLY A 124 -12.97 -18.52 8.53
CA GLY A 124 -12.28 -19.68 9.09
C GLY A 124 -10.78 -19.43 9.33
N GLY A 125 -9.94 -20.42 9.00
CA GLY A 125 -8.49 -20.35 9.21
C GLY A 125 -7.80 -19.27 8.36
N LEU A 126 -8.35 -18.91 7.19
CA LEU A 126 -7.83 -17.83 6.37
C LEU A 126 -7.99 -16.46 7.05
N TYR A 127 -9.12 -16.23 7.71
CA TYR A 127 -9.35 -15.02 8.50
C TYR A 127 -8.35 -14.91 9.66
N GLN A 128 -8.09 -16.01 10.37
CA GLN A 128 -7.12 -16.02 11.47
C GLN A 128 -5.69 -15.73 11.01
N LEU A 129 -5.26 -16.33 9.90
CA LEU A 129 -3.95 -16.04 9.33
C LEU A 129 -3.85 -14.58 8.89
N PHE A 130 -4.88 -14.08 8.23
CA PHE A 130 -4.97 -12.68 7.81
C PHE A 130 -4.83 -11.73 9.00
N GLU A 131 -5.63 -11.92 10.05
CA GLU A 131 -5.62 -11.07 11.24
C GLU A 131 -4.26 -11.14 11.97
N LEU A 132 -3.69 -12.34 12.12
CA LEU A 132 -2.36 -12.53 12.71
C LEU A 132 -1.26 -11.79 11.93
N VAL A 133 -1.30 -11.85 10.60
CA VAL A 133 -0.34 -11.13 9.76
C VAL A 133 -0.50 -9.62 9.94
N LEU A 134 -1.72 -9.10 9.97
CA LEU A 134 -1.95 -7.67 10.17
C LEU A 134 -1.52 -7.19 11.56
N ASP A 135 -1.79 -7.96 12.62
CA ASP A 135 -1.34 -7.62 13.96
C ASP A 135 0.18 -7.58 14.05
N LEU A 136 0.87 -8.59 13.48
CA LEU A 136 2.32 -8.64 13.47
C LEU A 136 2.92 -7.44 12.71
N PHE A 137 2.42 -7.14 11.50
CA PHE A 137 2.93 -6.02 10.71
C PHE A 137 2.50 -4.65 11.27
N GLY A 138 1.40 -4.58 12.00
CA GLY A 138 1.02 -3.43 12.82
C GLY A 138 2.07 -3.15 13.90
N VAL A 139 2.51 -4.17 14.63
CA VAL A 139 3.61 -4.05 15.60
C VAL A 139 4.91 -3.64 14.90
N VAL A 140 5.26 -4.27 13.77
CA VAL A 140 6.46 -3.91 12.99
C VAL A 140 6.42 -2.44 12.57
N LEU A 141 5.28 -1.93 12.09
CA LEU A 141 5.13 -0.52 11.74
C LEU A 141 5.32 0.38 12.96
N LEU A 142 4.70 0.05 14.09
CA LEU A 142 4.83 0.82 15.34
C LEU A 142 6.29 0.89 15.81
N VAL A 143 7.02 -0.22 15.77
CA VAL A 143 8.46 -0.26 16.08
C VAL A 143 9.23 0.63 15.10
N GLY A 144 8.91 0.56 13.80
CA GLY A 144 9.47 1.43 12.77
C GLY A 144 9.30 2.92 13.09
N VAL A 145 8.08 3.33 13.41
CA VAL A 145 7.72 4.72 13.75
C VAL A 145 8.37 5.15 15.07
N ALA A 146 8.45 4.26 16.07
CA ALA A 146 9.12 4.54 17.33
C ALA A 146 10.64 4.78 17.13
N MET A 147 11.31 3.96 16.32
CA MET A 147 12.71 4.17 15.95
C MET A 147 12.92 5.50 15.21
N ALA A 148 12.04 5.83 14.26
CA ALA A 148 12.04 7.14 13.60
C ALA A 148 11.81 8.27 14.60
N GLY A 149 11.01 8.00 15.62
CA GLY A 149 10.68 8.94 16.65
C GLY A 149 11.78 9.21 17.67
N TYR A 150 12.65 8.23 17.91
CA TYR A 150 13.82 8.33 18.77
C TYR A 150 15.02 9.01 18.09
N ARG A 151 15.10 8.90 16.75
CA ARG A 151 16.22 9.44 15.96
C ARG A 151 16.14 10.95 15.68
N ARG A 152 14.94 11.51 15.76
CA ARG A 152 14.67 12.95 15.57
C ARG A 152 15.09 13.74 16.80
#